data_AF-A0A7X6YMF4-F1
#
_entry.id   AF-A0A7X6YMF4-F1
#
_cell.length_a   1.000
_cell.length_b   1.000
_cell.length_c   1.000
_cell.angle_alpha   90.00
_cell.angle_beta   90.00
_cell.angle_gamma   90.00
#
_symmetry.space_group_name_H-M   'P 1'
#
loop_
_entity.id
_entity.type
_entity.pdbx_description
1 polymer ?
#
loop_
_entity_poly.entity_id
_entity_poly.type
_entity_poly.pdbx_seq_one_letter_code
_entity_poly.pdbx_strand_id
1 'polypeptide(L)'
;MEENQTIYEYVKTPLDYQITEYDCGTTTLLNALRYLFKRNEISPEIYKYILQYTLDKSNVLGEIGKGGTSIHALTFLSNWLNENAISKGMNMKCINIPKDQISIYNLDLKKEIENGSVAIVRLYQDCDHYCLLTKLDDEYAYLFDPYYLNVNYYDNDEDVEIIKDKPFEFNRKVKKERMEKHTTNDFSLVRGENSEIIIIKRV
;
A
#
# COMPACT_ATOMS: atom_id res chain seq x y z
N MET A 1 -45.01 -14.04 10.91
CA MET A 1 -44.06 -13.64 9.85
C MET A 1 -42.74 -13.44 10.55
N GLU A 2 -41.91 -14.48 10.57
CA GLU A 2 -40.54 -14.35 11.07
C GLU A 2 -39.77 -13.51 10.04
N GLU A 3 -39.31 -12.34 10.47
CA GLU A 3 -38.37 -11.56 9.70
C GLU A 3 -37.10 -12.39 9.56
N ASN A 4 -36.88 -12.94 8.36
CA ASN A 4 -35.57 -13.39 7.93
C ASN A 4 -34.64 -12.18 7.94
N GLN A 5 -34.01 -11.91 9.09
CA GLN A 5 -32.82 -11.08 9.15
C GLN A 5 -31.76 -11.81 8.34
N THR A 6 -31.62 -11.44 7.06
CA THR A 6 -30.45 -11.75 6.28
C THR A 6 -29.25 -11.21 7.05
N ILE A 7 -28.52 -12.09 7.73
CA ILE A 7 -27.24 -11.76 8.35
C ILE A 7 -26.33 -11.42 7.18
N TYR A 8 -26.13 -10.13 6.92
CA TYR A 8 -25.09 -9.70 6.00
C TYR A 8 -23.76 -10.12 6.63
N GLU A 9 -23.17 -11.20 6.13
CA GLU A 9 -21.80 -11.53 6.49
C GLU A 9 -20.92 -10.40 5.91
N TYR A 10 -20.45 -9.51 6.79
CA TYR A 10 -19.62 -8.38 6.41
C TYR A 10 -18.22 -8.86 6.04
N VAL A 11 -18.10 -9.38 4.82
CA VAL A 11 -16.86 -9.88 4.22
C VAL A 11 -15.94 -8.74 3.83
N LYS A 12 -14.63 -9.05 3.74
CA LYS A 12 -13.62 -8.17 3.13
C LYS A 12 -14.03 -7.76 1.72
N THR A 13 -13.55 -6.62 1.27
CA THR A 13 -13.66 -6.18 -0.12
C THR A 13 -12.34 -6.47 -0.84
N PRO A 14 -12.38 -6.76 -2.16
CA PRO A 14 -11.16 -6.82 -2.97
C PRO A 14 -10.32 -5.55 -2.84
N LEU A 15 -9.03 -5.69 -3.09
CA LEU A 15 -8.12 -4.57 -3.25
C LEU A 15 -8.44 -3.88 -4.60
N ASP A 16 -8.38 -2.55 -4.61
CA ASP A 16 -8.78 -1.73 -5.74
C ASP A 16 -7.59 -1.12 -6.47
N TYR A 17 -7.81 -0.82 -7.76
CA TYR A 17 -6.91 -0.05 -8.60
C TYR A 17 -7.15 1.46 -8.43
N GLN A 18 -6.12 2.25 -8.71
CA GLN A 18 -6.22 3.71 -8.68
C GLN A 18 -7.18 4.20 -9.75
N ILE A 19 -7.83 5.33 -9.49
CA ILE A 19 -8.86 5.90 -10.39
C ILE A 19 -8.23 6.89 -11.39
N THR A 20 -7.14 7.54 -11.00
CA THR A 20 -6.44 8.58 -11.76
C THR A 20 -4.96 8.24 -11.87
N GLU A 21 -4.19 9.02 -12.63
CA GLU A 21 -2.73 8.84 -12.72
C GLU A 21 -1.97 9.26 -11.43
N TYR A 22 -2.68 9.72 -10.38
CA TYR A 22 -2.05 10.42 -9.25
C TYR A 22 -2.37 9.82 -7.87
N ASP A 23 -3.37 8.96 -7.76
CA ASP A 23 -3.91 8.47 -6.47
C ASP A 23 -3.38 7.10 -6.05
N CYS A 24 -2.19 6.70 -6.52
CA CYS A 24 -1.53 5.46 -6.09
C CYS A 24 -1.32 5.39 -4.57
N GLY A 25 -0.88 6.49 -3.94
CA GLY A 25 -0.69 6.57 -2.50
C GLY A 25 -2.01 6.50 -1.71
N THR A 26 -3.05 7.18 -2.19
CA THR A 26 -4.40 7.11 -1.61
C THR A 26 -4.94 5.69 -1.67
N THR A 27 -4.91 5.09 -2.86
CA THR A 27 -5.43 3.75 -3.12
C THR A 27 -4.68 2.70 -2.31
N THR A 28 -3.36 2.79 -2.24
CA THR A 28 -2.52 1.86 -1.46
C THR A 28 -2.85 1.90 0.03
N LEU A 29 -3.02 3.09 0.61
CA LEU A 29 -3.40 3.23 2.02
C LEU A 29 -4.82 2.68 2.29
N LEU A 30 -5.77 2.92 1.39
CA LEU A 30 -7.12 2.33 1.48
C LEU A 30 -7.09 0.80 1.33
N ASN A 31 -6.24 0.26 0.45
CA ASN A 31 -6.03 -1.17 0.29
C ASN A 31 -5.42 -1.81 1.54
N ALA A 32 -4.55 -1.11 2.27
CA ALA A 32 -4.06 -1.58 3.57
C ALA A 32 -5.23 -1.80 4.55
N LEU A 33 -6.21 -0.88 4.59
CA LEU A 33 -7.39 -1.04 5.44
C LEU A 33 -8.26 -2.23 4.98
N ARG A 34 -8.51 -2.36 3.68
CA ARG A 34 -9.28 -3.47 3.10
C ARG A 34 -8.64 -4.84 3.36
N TYR A 35 -7.32 -4.88 3.35
CA TYR A 35 -6.56 -6.09 3.65
C TYR A 35 -6.67 -6.47 5.13
N LEU A 36 -6.49 -5.50 6.04
CA LEU A 36 -6.40 -5.77 7.48
C LEU A 36 -7.77 -5.92 8.19
N PHE A 37 -8.82 -5.29 7.65
CA PHE A 37 -10.10 -5.15 8.33
C PHE A 37 -11.28 -5.66 7.49
N LYS A 38 -12.29 -6.19 8.17
CA LYS A 38 -13.60 -6.41 7.55
C LYS A 38 -14.26 -5.06 7.27
N ARG A 39 -15.17 -5.04 6.30
CA ARG A 39 -15.84 -3.81 5.85
C ARG A 39 -16.56 -3.06 6.98
N ASN A 40 -17.16 -3.78 7.92
CA ASN A 40 -17.85 -3.20 9.07
C ASN A 40 -16.91 -2.71 10.19
N GLU A 41 -15.62 -3.06 10.13
CA GLU A 41 -14.58 -2.59 11.06
C GLU A 41 -13.92 -1.30 10.54
N ILE A 42 -14.07 -0.96 9.25
CA ILE A 42 -13.44 0.23 8.67
C ILE A 42 -14.22 1.48 9.08
N SER A 43 -13.56 2.35 9.85
CA SER A 43 -14.11 3.63 10.29
C SER A 43 -14.32 4.59 9.10
N PRO A 44 -15.55 5.07 8.84
CA PRO A 44 -15.79 6.08 7.82
C PRO A 44 -15.05 7.39 8.07
N GLU A 45 -14.76 7.71 9.33
CA GLU A 45 -13.99 8.90 9.70
C GLU A 45 -12.53 8.76 9.23
N ILE A 46 -11.88 7.63 9.49
CA ILE A 46 -10.52 7.35 9.00
C ILE A 46 -10.49 7.34 7.47
N TYR A 47 -11.47 6.70 6.83
CA TYR A 47 -11.59 6.70 5.37
C TYR A 47 -11.61 8.12 4.79
N LYS A 48 -12.46 8.99 5.34
CA LYS A 48 -12.54 10.40 4.92
C LYS A 48 -11.23 11.15 5.19
N TYR A 49 -10.58 10.88 6.32
CA TYR A 49 -9.33 11.54 6.69
C TYR A 49 -8.20 11.18 5.73
N ILE A 50 -8.10 9.91 5.31
CA ILE A 50 -7.15 9.48 4.27
C ILE A 50 -7.37 10.29 2.98
N LEU A 51 -8.62 10.34 2.50
CA LEU A 51 -8.94 11.09 1.29
C LEU A 51 -8.60 12.58 1.40
N GLN A 52 -8.80 13.18 2.58
CA GLN A 52 -8.54 14.60 2.82
C GLN A 52 -7.06 14.96 2.76
N TYR A 53 -6.15 14.06 3.19
CA TYR A 53 -4.72 14.38 3.34
C TYR A 53 -3.82 13.74 2.29
N THR A 54 -4.36 12.88 1.43
CA THR A 54 -3.65 12.39 0.23
C THR A 54 -3.86 13.33 -0.97
N LEU A 55 -3.12 13.13 -2.07
CA LEU A 55 -3.13 14.02 -3.23
C LEU A 55 -2.73 15.47 -2.89
N ASP A 56 -1.79 15.64 -1.96
CA ASP A 56 -1.37 16.94 -1.43
C ASP A 56 -0.46 17.72 -2.38
N LYS A 57 0.20 17.06 -3.35
CA LYS A 57 1.15 17.71 -4.24
C LYS A 57 0.47 18.33 -5.46
N SER A 58 0.93 19.53 -5.82
CA SER A 58 0.66 20.13 -7.13
C SER A 58 1.67 19.68 -8.18
N ASN A 59 1.26 19.70 -9.46
CA ASN A 59 2.21 19.58 -10.57
C ASN A 59 2.93 20.92 -10.84
N VAL A 60 3.79 20.95 -11.87
CA VAL A 60 4.56 22.15 -12.27
C VAL A 60 3.68 23.35 -12.69
N LEU A 61 2.41 23.12 -13.01
CA LEU A 61 1.43 24.15 -13.36
C LEU A 61 0.63 24.64 -12.16
N GLY A 62 0.89 24.11 -10.96
CA GLY A 62 0.17 24.47 -9.72
C GLY A 62 -1.17 23.75 -9.55
N GLU A 63 -1.50 22.78 -10.41
CA GLU A 63 -2.75 22.03 -10.31
C GLU A 63 -2.69 21.04 -9.14
N ILE A 64 -3.52 21.27 -8.12
CA ILE A 64 -3.56 20.47 -6.88
C ILE A 64 -3.97 19.03 -7.20
N GLY A 65 -3.31 18.07 -6.57
CA GLY A 65 -3.54 16.63 -6.71
C GLY A 65 -2.82 15.97 -7.88
N LYS A 66 -2.40 16.73 -8.89
CA LYS A 66 -1.66 16.18 -10.05
C LYS A 66 -0.19 15.88 -9.78
N GLY A 67 0.30 16.15 -8.56
CA GLY A 67 1.63 15.71 -8.11
C GLY A 67 1.62 14.41 -7.30
N GLY A 68 0.43 13.85 -7.07
CA GLY A 68 0.18 12.68 -6.23
C GLY A 68 0.31 12.96 -4.73
N THR A 69 0.52 11.90 -3.96
CA THR A 69 0.72 11.96 -2.50
C THR A 69 2.21 12.05 -2.16
N SER A 70 2.58 12.95 -1.25
CA SER A 70 3.95 13.08 -0.76
C SER A 70 4.28 12.14 0.40
N ILE A 71 5.57 11.91 0.64
CA ILE A 71 6.06 11.25 1.87
C ILE A 71 5.63 11.99 3.13
N HIS A 72 5.48 13.32 3.07
CA HIS A 72 5.08 14.12 4.22
C HIS A 72 3.62 13.84 4.58
N ALA A 73 2.75 13.70 3.56
CA ALA A 73 1.36 13.34 3.76
C ALA A 73 1.21 11.93 4.35
N LEU A 74 1.93 10.92 3.84
CA LEU A 74 1.86 9.56 4.38
C LEU A 74 2.50 9.46 5.78
N THR A 75 3.63 10.11 6.01
CA THR A 75 4.23 10.20 7.35
C THR A 75 3.29 10.88 8.35
N PHE A 76 2.64 11.99 7.96
CA PHE A 76 1.63 12.66 8.78
C PHE A 76 0.46 11.73 9.09
N LEU A 77 -0.12 11.08 8.07
CA LEU A 77 -1.22 10.14 8.23
C LEU A 77 -0.85 8.95 9.12
N SER A 78 0.35 8.40 8.98
CA SER A 78 0.89 7.34 9.84
C SER A 78 0.89 7.76 11.32
N ASN A 79 1.38 8.97 11.60
CA ASN A 79 1.42 9.49 12.98
C ASN A 79 0.02 9.77 13.51
N TRP A 80 -0.84 10.39 12.69
CA TRP A 80 -2.23 10.65 13.06
C TRP A 80 -3.00 9.36 13.35
N LEU A 81 -2.80 8.30 12.54
CA LEU A 81 -3.41 6.99 12.76
C LEU A 81 -2.94 6.36 14.07
N ASN A 82 -1.65 6.46 14.40
CA ASN A 82 -1.12 5.97 15.68
C ASN A 82 -1.78 6.64 16.89
N GLU A 83 -2.10 7.92 16.80
CA GLU A 83 -2.74 8.68 17.88
C GLU A 83 -4.26 8.46 17.94
N ASN A 84 -4.92 8.32 16.79
CA ASN A 84 -6.37 8.44 16.71
C ASN A 84 -7.09 7.12 16.41
N ALA A 85 -6.46 6.16 15.72
CA ALA A 85 -7.21 5.06 15.09
C ALA A 85 -8.01 4.20 16.10
N ILE A 86 -7.41 3.89 17.26
CA ILE A 86 -8.06 3.12 18.33
C ILE A 86 -9.33 3.84 18.82
N SER A 87 -9.24 5.15 19.10
CA SER A 87 -10.39 5.96 19.52
C SER A 87 -11.50 6.04 18.45
N LYS A 88 -11.14 5.81 17.19
CA LYS A 88 -12.04 5.81 16.03
C LYS A 88 -12.52 4.41 15.64
N GLY A 89 -12.29 3.41 16.50
CA GLY A 89 -12.80 2.05 16.36
C GLY A 89 -11.94 1.13 15.48
N MET A 90 -10.72 1.53 15.13
CA MET A 90 -9.80 0.70 14.36
C MET A 90 -8.51 0.45 15.12
N ASN A 91 -8.33 -0.78 15.60
CA ASN A 91 -7.10 -1.17 16.30
C ASN A 91 -5.97 -1.42 15.29
N MET A 92 -5.24 -0.36 14.96
CA MET A 92 -4.05 -0.44 14.12
C MET A 92 -2.90 0.38 14.68
N LYS A 93 -1.68 0.06 14.22
CA LYS A 93 -0.48 0.88 14.37
C LYS A 93 0.28 0.96 13.05
N CYS A 94 0.90 2.12 12.84
CA CYS A 94 1.81 2.38 11.74
C CYS A 94 3.25 2.47 12.27
N ILE A 95 4.20 1.84 11.58
CA ILE A 95 5.63 1.83 11.91
C ILE A 95 6.40 2.26 10.68
N ASN A 96 7.08 3.41 10.77
CA ASN A 96 7.97 3.88 9.70
C ASN A 96 9.34 3.20 9.84
N ILE A 97 9.83 2.57 8.78
CA ILE A 97 11.21 2.10 8.73
C ILE A 97 12.12 3.33 8.55
N PRO A 98 13.17 3.49 9.38
CA PRO A 98 14.13 4.59 9.23
C PRO A 98 14.74 4.63 7.81
N LYS A 99 14.97 5.83 7.27
CA LYS A 99 15.46 6.02 5.89
C LYS A 99 16.76 5.24 5.59
N ASP A 100 17.66 5.18 6.55
CA ASP A 100 18.94 4.45 6.48
C ASP A 100 18.78 2.92 6.60
N GLN A 101 17.58 2.44 6.91
CA GLN A 101 17.23 1.02 7.05
C GLN A 101 16.21 0.54 6.01
N ILE A 102 15.88 1.37 5.02
CA ILE A 102 14.97 1.03 3.93
C ILE A 102 15.58 -0.09 3.09
N SER A 103 15.00 -1.27 3.21
CA SER A 103 15.35 -2.45 2.43
C SER A 103 14.19 -3.45 2.49
N ILE A 104 13.96 -4.18 1.39
CA ILE A 104 13.06 -5.34 1.34
C ILE A 104 13.61 -6.53 2.14
N TYR A 105 14.90 -6.52 2.47
CA TYR A 105 15.55 -7.50 3.35
C TYR A 105 15.58 -7.07 4.82
N ASN A 106 14.95 -5.95 5.17
CA ASN A 106 14.84 -5.52 6.56
C ASN A 106 14.14 -6.60 7.40
N LEU A 107 14.77 -7.03 8.50
CA LEU A 107 14.29 -8.13 9.33
C LEU A 107 13.00 -7.80 10.08
N ASP A 108 12.83 -6.55 10.52
CA ASP A 108 11.61 -6.10 11.19
C ASP A 108 10.46 -6.05 10.19
N LEU A 109 10.71 -5.59 8.96
CA LEU A 109 9.73 -5.66 7.87
C LEU A 109 9.29 -7.11 7.63
N LYS A 110 10.24 -8.04 7.42
CA LYS A 110 9.92 -9.46 7.20
C LYS A 110 9.06 -10.02 8.33
N LYS A 111 9.48 -9.80 9.57
CA LYS A 111 8.78 -10.28 10.77
C LYS A 111 7.35 -9.74 10.86
N GLU A 112 7.13 -8.45 10.61
CA GLU A 112 5.79 -7.86 10.72
C GLU A 112 4.86 -8.38 9.60
N ILE A 113 5.37 -8.53 8.37
CA ILE A 113 4.61 -9.12 7.26
C ILE A 113 4.25 -10.58 7.53
N GLU A 114 5.18 -11.39 8.06
CA GLU A 114 4.92 -12.78 8.47
C GLU A 114 3.85 -12.89 9.57
N ASN A 115 3.73 -11.87 10.43
CA ASN A 115 2.69 -11.77 11.46
C ASN A 115 1.34 -11.24 10.93
N GLY A 116 1.17 -11.13 9.61
CA GLY A 116 -0.09 -10.71 8.97
C GLY A 116 -0.26 -9.20 8.84
N SER A 117 0.81 -8.42 9.03
CA SER A 117 0.82 -6.99 8.71
C SER A 117 0.96 -6.77 7.21
N VAL A 118 0.79 -5.52 6.78
CA VAL A 118 1.11 -5.07 5.42
C VAL A 118 2.09 -3.91 5.49
N ALA A 119 2.71 -3.56 4.36
CA ALA A 119 3.51 -2.34 4.29
C ALA A 119 3.20 -1.56 3.01
N ILE A 120 3.13 -0.24 3.15
CA ILE A 120 3.16 0.69 2.03
C ILE A 120 4.62 0.85 1.63
N VAL A 121 4.95 0.54 0.39
CA VAL A 121 6.32 0.64 -0.14
C VAL A 121 6.36 1.64 -1.28
N ARG A 122 7.38 2.51 -1.28
CA ARG A 122 7.61 3.45 -2.37
C ARG A 122 8.65 2.92 -3.35
N LEU A 123 8.23 2.74 -4.58
CA LEU A 123 8.97 2.09 -5.66
C LEU A 123 9.05 3.00 -6.88
N TYR A 124 9.94 2.69 -7.81
CA TYR A 124 9.96 3.31 -9.13
C TYR A 124 9.09 2.52 -10.10
N GLN A 125 8.26 3.22 -10.86
CA GLN A 125 7.51 2.70 -12.02
C GLN A 125 7.14 3.89 -12.91
N ASP A 126 7.97 4.17 -13.92
CA ASP A 126 8.09 5.44 -14.68
C ASP A 126 8.39 6.71 -13.83
N CYS A 127 7.82 6.78 -12.63
CA CYS A 127 8.00 7.79 -11.61
C CYS A 127 7.90 7.15 -10.21
N ASP A 128 7.95 7.97 -9.15
CA ASP A 128 7.73 7.48 -7.79
C ASP A 128 6.29 6.96 -7.64
N HIS A 129 6.16 5.71 -7.20
CA HIS A 129 4.90 4.98 -7.11
C HIS A 129 4.75 4.28 -5.76
N TYR A 130 3.52 4.10 -5.30
CA TYR A 130 3.22 3.39 -4.05
C TYR A 130 2.49 2.08 -4.32
N CYS A 131 2.99 1.00 -3.71
CA CYS A 131 2.37 -0.33 -3.75
C CYS A 131 2.15 -0.88 -2.34
N LEU A 132 1.21 -1.82 -2.20
CA LEU A 132 0.95 -2.51 -0.94
C LEU A 132 1.71 -3.84 -0.90
N LEU A 133 2.71 -3.97 -0.05
CA LEU A 133 3.36 -5.23 0.27
C LEU A 133 2.49 -6.04 1.24
N THR A 134 2.11 -7.25 0.82
CA THR A 134 1.22 -8.12 1.60
C THR A 134 1.88 -9.43 2.03
N LYS A 135 2.91 -9.89 1.30
CA LYS A 135 3.69 -11.08 1.65
C LYS A 135 5.15 -10.92 1.25
N LEU A 136 6.01 -11.58 1.99
CA LEU A 136 7.43 -11.75 1.70
C LEU A 136 7.80 -13.21 1.88
N ASP A 137 8.57 -13.75 0.96
CA ASP A 137 9.32 -14.99 1.18
C ASP A 137 10.84 -14.71 1.05
N ASP A 138 11.63 -15.78 0.93
CA ASP A 138 13.07 -15.65 0.86
C ASP A 138 13.53 -14.97 -0.44
N GLU A 139 12.84 -15.21 -1.56
CA GLU A 139 13.21 -14.75 -2.91
C GLU A 139 12.33 -13.61 -3.41
N TYR A 140 11.04 -13.61 -3.08
CA TYR A 140 10.03 -12.74 -3.67
C TYR A 140 9.31 -11.85 -2.65
N ALA A 141 8.91 -10.69 -3.15
CA ALA A 141 7.92 -9.81 -2.56
C ALA A 141 6.62 -9.89 -3.35
N TYR A 142 5.50 -9.91 -2.64
CA TYR A 142 4.17 -9.97 -3.24
C TYR A 142 3.45 -8.66 -2.94
N LEU A 143 3.17 -7.91 -4.01
CA LEU A 143 2.64 -6.55 -3.93
C LEU A 143 1.26 -6.49 -4.57
N PHE A 144 0.39 -5.64 -4.04
CA PHE A 144 -0.70 -5.08 -4.81
C PHE A 144 -0.26 -3.71 -5.37
N ASP A 145 0.01 -3.70 -6.67
CA ASP A 145 0.23 -2.50 -7.47
C ASP A 145 -1.13 -1.92 -7.88
N PRO A 146 -1.50 -0.72 -7.40
CA PRO A 146 -2.77 -0.09 -7.75
C PRO A 146 -2.82 0.38 -9.21
N TYR A 147 -1.71 0.37 -9.95
CA TYR A 147 -1.68 0.70 -11.37
C TYR A 147 -2.12 -0.52 -12.21
N TYR A 148 -3.25 -0.39 -12.90
CA TYR A 148 -3.77 -1.46 -13.74
C TYR A 148 -3.00 -1.51 -15.07
N LEU A 149 -2.25 -2.59 -15.28
CA LEU A 149 -1.52 -2.84 -16.52
C LEU A 149 -2.16 -3.95 -17.34
N ASN A 150 -1.84 -3.95 -18.64
CA ASN A 150 -2.14 -5.10 -19.49
C ASN A 150 -1.47 -6.36 -18.94
N VAL A 151 -2.19 -7.47 -19.03
CA VAL A 151 -1.79 -8.72 -18.38
C VAL A 151 -0.46 -9.30 -18.84
N ASN A 152 -0.01 -8.89 -20.03
CA ASN A 152 1.20 -9.36 -20.71
C ASN A 152 2.35 -8.35 -20.62
N TYR A 153 2.20 -7.29 -19.82
CA TYR A 153 3.18 -6.20 -19.75
C TYR A 153 4.58 -6.70 -19.35
N TYR A 154 4.65 -7.68 -18.44
CA TYR A 154 5.90 -8.27 -17.96
C TYR A 154 6.22 -9.65 -18.54
N ASP A 155 5.61 -10.07 -19.66
CA ASP A 155 5.84 -11.41 -20.25
C ASP A 155 7.30 -11.68 -20.62
N ASN A 156 8.10 -10.63 -20.84
CA ASN A 156 9.53 -10.71 -21.15
C ASN A 156 10.42 -10.26 -19.97
N ASP A 157 9.88 -10.05 -18.77
CA ASP A 157 10.65 -9.72 -17.57
C ASP A 157 10.80 -10.97 -16.69
N GLU A 158 12.03 -11.31 -16.32
CA GLU A 158 12.32 -12.50 -15.50
C GLU A 158 12.15 -12.25 -13.98
N ASP A 159 12.00 -11.00 -13.56
CA ASP A 159 11.95 -10.59 -12.16
C ASP A 159 10.55 -10.20 -11.69
N VAL A 160 9.61 -9.96 -12.60
CA VAL A 160 8.28 -9.42 -12.31
C VAL A 160 7.20 -10.26 -12.99
N GLU A 161 6.18 -10.66 -12.23
CA GLU A 161 5.03 -11.42 -12.73
C GLU A 161 3.71 -10.76 -12.31
N ILE A 162 2.73 -10.73 -13.22
CA ILE A 162 1.35 -10.27 -12.94
C ILE A 162 0.48 -11.45 -12.50
N ILE A 163 -0.12 -11.32 -11.31
CA ILE A 163 -1.01 -12.34 -10.71
C ILE A 163 -2.46 -11.87 -10.83
N LYS A 164 -3.38 -12.76 -11.25
CA LYS A 164 -4.76 -12.39 -11.66
C LYS A 164 -5.85 -12.90 -10.72
N ASP A 165 -5.55 -13.93 -9.95
CA ASP A 165 -6.51 -14.72 -9.18
C ASP A 165 -6.41 -14.48 -7.68
N LYS A 166 -5.70 -13.41 -7.27
CA LYS A 166 -5.47 -13.03 -5.87
C LYS A 166 -6.04 -11.65 -5.50
N PRO A 167 -7.32 -11.36 -5.80
CA PRO A 167 -7.90 -10.01 -5.69
C PRO A 167 -7.99 -9.46 -4.27
N PHE A 168 -7.82 -10.29 -3.24
CA PHE A 168 -7.80 -9.88 -1.83
C PHE A 168 -6.39 -9.79 -1.24
N GLU A 169 -5.35 -10.11 -2.03
CA GLU A 169 -4.00 -10.30 -1.53
C GLU A 169 -2.97 -9.47 -2.30
N PHE A 170 -2.69 -9.81 -3.56
CA PHE A 170 -1.64 -9.17 -4.35
C PHE A 170 -1.90 -9.38 -5.85
N ASN A 171 -1.29 -8.55 -6.70
CA ASN A 171 -1.37 -8.68 -8.16
C ASN A 171 0.01 -8.62 -8.85
N ARG A 172 1.09 -8.54 -8.06
CA ARG A 172 2.47 -8.62 -8.51
C ARG A 172 3.26 -9.59 -7.63
N LYS A 173 4.14 -10.34 -8.28
CA LYS A 173 5.24 -11.06 -7.64
C LYS A 173 6.54 -10.50 -8.20
N VAL A 174 7.42 -10.03 -7.33
CA VAL A 174 8.64 -9.31 -7.71
C VAL A 174 9.83 -9.93 -6.99
N LYS A 175 10.91 -10.24 -7.70
CA LYS A 175 12.16 -10.69 -7.04
C LYS A 175 12.68 -9.59 -6.13
N LYS A 176 13.03 -9.95 -4.90
CA LYS A 176 13.60 -8.99 -3.92
C LYS A 176 14.88 -8.34 -4.42
N GLU A 177 15.66 -9.04 -5.24
CA GLU A 177 16.84 -8.46 -5.91
C GLU A 177 16.47 -7.28 -6.83
N ARG A 178 15.36 -7.36 -7.60
CA ARG A 178 14.87 -6.25 -8.44
C ARG A 178 14.54 -5.02 -7.59
N MET A 179 13.94 -5.24 -6.43
CA MET A 179 13.58 -4.16 -5.50
C MET A 179 14.80 -3.51 -4.86
N GLU A 180 15.87 -4.27 -4.59
CA GLU A 180 17.09 -3.71 -4.00
C GLU A 180 17.99 -3.00 -5.01
N LYS A 181 17.92 -3.33 -6.30
CA LYS A 181 18.77 -2.69 -7.32
C LYS A 181 18.57 -1.17 -7.32
N HIS A 182 19.70 -0.45 -7.36
CA HIS A 182 19.73 1.02 -7.43
C HIS A 182 19.50 1.47 -8.87
N THR A 183 18.30 1.19 -9.39
CA THR A 183 17.90 1.44 -10.78
C THR A 183 16.55 2.13 -10.84
N THR A 184 16.21 2.61 -12.03
CA THR A 184 14.88 3.12 -12.38
C THR A 184 14.10 2.05 -13.15
N ASN A 185 14.26 0.78 -12.78
CA ASN A 185 13.45 -0.29 -13.33
C ASN A 185 12.17 -0.39 -12.49
N ASP A 186 11.10 -0.88 -13.09
CA ASP A 186 9.85 -1.10 -12.38
C ASP A 186 10.09 -1.94 -11.12
N PHE A 187 9.49 -1.48 -10.02
CA PHE A 187 9.57 -2.03 -8.68
C PHE A 187 10.92 -1.90 -7.96
N SER A 188 11.91 -1.17 -8.48
CA SER A 188 13.08 -0.79 -7.68
C SER A 188 12.69 0.15 -6.54
N LEU A 189 13.21 -0.06 -5.32
CA LEU A 189 12.94 0.82 -4.18
C LEU A 189 13.45 2.23 -4.45
N VAL A 190 12.62 3.24 -4.18
CA VAL A 190 13.06 4.63 -4.20
C VAL A 190 14.12 4.84 -3.11
N ARG A 191 15.20 5.54 -3.44
CA ARG A 191 16.34 5.79 -2.55
C ARG A 191 16.47 7.25 -2.13
N GLY A 192 17.25 7.49 -1.09
CA GLY A 192 17.55 8.82 -0.58
C GLY A 192 16.38 9.45 0.18
N GLU A 193 16.24 10.77 0.06
CA GLU A 193 15.27 11.54 0.85
C GLU A 193 13.81 11.14 0.62
N ASN A 194 13.53 10.57 -0.55
CA ASN A 194 12.21 10.15 -0.98
C ASN A 194 11.88 8.69 -0.65
N SER A 195 12.82 7.92 -0.09
CA SER A 195 12.59 6.53 0.31
C SER A 195 11.56 6.42 1.45
N GLU A 196 10.65 5.45 1.36
CA GLU A 196 9.60 5.25 2.37
C GLU A 196 9.10 3.81 2.39
N ILE A 197 9.05 3.23 3.59
CA ILE A 197 8.35 1.98 3.90
C ILE A 197 7.59 2.21 5.21
N ILE A 198 6.27 2.05 5.16
CA ILE A 198 5.38 2.19 6.33
C ILE A 198 4.66 0.87 6.56
N ILE A 199 4.98 0.19 7.65
CA ILE A 199 4.28 -1.03 8.07
C ILE A 199 2.98 -0.61 8.75
N ILE A 200 1.88 -1.27 8.41
CA ILE A 200 0.58 -1.11 9.06
C ILE A 200 0.16 -2.47 9.59
N LYS A 201 -0.11 -2.53 10.90
CA LYS A 201 -0.48 -3.77 11.57
C LYS A 201 -1.70 -3.59 12.46
N ARG A 202 -2.47 -4.66 12.58
CA ARG A 202 -3.59 -4.76 13.53
C ARG A 202 -3.05 -5.00 14.94
N VAL A 203 -3.65 -4.37 15.95
CA VAL A 203 -3.27 -4.51 17.38
C VAL A 203 -4.42 -4.95 18.28
#